data_AF-A0AAU3E073-F1
#
_entry.id   AF-A0AAU3E073-F1
#
_cell.length_a   1.000
_cell.length_b   1.000
_cell.length_c   1.000
_cell.angle_alpha   90.00
_cell.angle_beta   90.00
_cell.angle_gamma   90.00
#
_symmetry.space_group_name_H-M   'P 1'
#
loop_
_entity.id
_entity.type
_entity.pdbx_description
1 polymer ?
#
loop_
_entity_poly.entity_id
_entity_poly.type
_entity_poly.pdbx_seq_one_letter_code
_entity_poly.pdbx_strand_id
1 'polypeptide(L)'
;MSAAVTTGNWPSLSVTPPNLNGLGTEHVRWGIPAGSGQSGYVFRGGSVEVRTDGTEFTLGTYTHENFPIVAMSAQQFDVDLVVRVAFEDGTEADFSFRFHHNETPNDGPTPDDVVDLPTFVSPETVTIDGVEYGVVISGFKQGGQIVRTFISPENGANSADIVAIFARVGRPDVVITTVRNRGEVKYTQADEYVEIVNRGTVAGNISGWTLGADDVGQDFTFPPGTVLQPGQRIRIYTNQNHPEWGGFSYGSGRPIWNDKGDLAALRGPDGEVVSTYGYGSKALP
;
A
#
# COMPACT_ATOMS: atom_id res chain seq x y z
N MET A 1 1.62 -21.99 0.71
CA MET A 1 0.92 -21.12 1.68
C MET A 1 1.15 -21.74 3.03
N SER A 2 1.69 -20.97 3.97
CA SER A 2 1.80 -21.37 5.38
C SER A 2 0.84 -20.50 6.16
N ALA A 3 0.15 -21.04 7.15
CA ALA A 3 -0.46 -20.15 8.13
C ALA A 3 0.67 -19.51 8.95
N ALA A 4 0.43 -18.30 9.42
CA ALA A 4 1.24 -17.65 10.44
C ALA A 4 0.32 -16.94 11.43
N VAL A 5 0.85 -16.65 12.61
CA VAL A 5 0.19 -15.79 13.60
C VAL A 5 1.00 -14.51 13.72
N THR A 6 0.34 -13.38 13.58
CA THR A 6 0.94 -12.06 13.77
C THR A 6 0.56 -11.49 15.13
N THR A 7 1.49 -10.78 15.74
CA THR A 7 1.28 -9.93 16.92
C THR A 7 2.11 -8.67 16.73
N GLY A 8 1.77 -7.56 17.38
CA GLY A 8 2.60 -6.36 17.26
C GLY A 8 2.59 -5.51 18.51
N ASN A 9 3.62 -4.69 18.62
CA ASN A 9 3.79 -3.74 19.70
C ASN A 9 4.39 -2.42 19.21
N TRP A 10 4.13 -1.35 19.94
CA TRP A 10 4.66 -0.01 19.66
C TRP A 10 5.86 0.27 20.57
N PRO A 11 7.12 -0.01 20.16
CA PRO A 11 8.28 0.14 21.04
C PRO A 11 8.68 1.59 21.36
N SER A 12 8.42 2.54 20.45
CA SER A 12 8.96 3.90 20.57
C SER A 12 8.15 4.96 19.84
N LEU A 13 8.26 6.19 20.35
CA LEU A 13 7.89 7.43 19.67
C LEU A 13 9.15 8.31 19.53
N SER A 14 9.24 9.12 18.48
CA SER A 14 10.35 10.08 18.31
C SER A 14 10.28 11.28 19.27
N VAL A 15 9.18 11.41 20.01
CA VAL A 15 8.94 12.44 21.03
C VAL A 15 8.43 11.81 22.33
N THR A 16 8.42 12.59 23.42
CA THR A 16 7.82 12.17 24.70
C THR A 16 6.59 13.05 25.00
N PRO A 17 5.41 12.69 24.45
CA PRO A 17 4.20 13.46 24.68
C PRO A 17 3.72 13.31 26.12
N PRO A 18 2.92 14.26 26.64
CA PRO A 18 2.37 14.13 27.98
C PRO A 18 1.46 12.90 28.08
N ASN A 19 1.40 12.29 29.26
CA ASN A 19 0.62 11.07 29.55
C ASN A 19 0.92 9.89 28.61
N LEU A 20 2.12 9.82 28.01
CA LEU A 20 2.54 8.67 27.21
C LEU A 20 2.46 7.39 28.05
N ASN A 21 1.72 6.39 27.56
CA ASN A 21 1.63 5.07 28.17
C ASN A 21 1.42 3.97 27.11
N GLY A 22 1.64 2.71 27.50
CA GLY A 22 1.39 1.55 26.64
C GLY A 22 2.51 1.21 25.64
N LEU A 23 3.66 1.89 25.69
CA LEU A 23 4.86 1.48 24.95
C LEU A 23 5.21 0.01 25.23
N GLY A 24 5.67 -0.69 24.19
CA GLY A 24 5.97 -2.13 24.24
C GLY A 24 4.74 -3.03 24.24
N THR A 25 3.54 -2.47 24.09
CA THR A 25 2.28 -3.24 23.98
C THR A 25 1.59 -2.99 22.64
N GLU A 26 0.51 -3.71 22.37
CA GLU A 26 -0.34 -3.53 21.18
C GLU A 26 -1.06 -2.18 21.13
N HIS A 27 -1.11 -1.44 22.24
CA HIS A 27 -1.83 -0.18 22.40
C HIS A 27 -0.95 0.88 23.04
N VAL A 28 -0.60 1.92 22.29
CA VAL A 28 0.11 3.11 22.80
C VAL A 28 -0.81 4.32 22.79
N ARG A 29 -0.73 5.15 23.83
CA ARG A 29 -1.57 6.35 24.00
C ARG A 29 -0.76 7.56 24.42
N TRP A 30 -1.19 8.74 24.00
CA TRP A 30 -0.52 10.02 24.28
C TRP A 30 -1.51 11.18 24.45
N GLY A 31 -0.97 12.31 24.91
CA GLY A 31 -1.70 13.57 25.03
C GLY A 31 -2.47 13.69 26.34
N ILE A 32 -2.70 14.95 26.76
CA ILE A 32 -3.61 15.26 27.85
C ILE A 32 -5.00 15.41 27.21
N PRO A 33 -6.01 14.60 27.58
CA PRO A 33 -7.35 14.71 27.00
C PRO A 33 -7.93 16.12 27.14
N ALA A 34 -8.39 16.70 26.03
CA ALA A 34 -9.24 17.89 26.00
C ALA A 34 -10.74 17.51 25.85
N GLY A 35 -11.04 16.22 25.72
CA GLY A 35 -12.38 15.67 25.60
C GLY A 35 -12.51 14.25 26.16
N SER A 36 -12.95 13.32 25.32
CA SER A 36 -13.36 11.95 25.70
C SER A 36 -12.23 10.95 25.93
N GLY A 37 -10.98 11.26 25.59
CA GLY A 37 -9.87 10.31 25.71
C GLY A 37 -8.52 10.87 25.26
N GLN A 38 -7.50 10.01 25.37
CA GLN A 38 -6.19 10.21 24.77
C GLN A 38 -6.21 9.73 23.33
N SER A 39 -5.44 10.38 22.45
CA SER A 39 -5.12 9.81 21.14
C SER A 39 -4.15 8.63 21.28
N GLY A 40 -4.10 7.76 20.28
CA GLY A 40 -3.28 6.57 20.35
C GLY A 40 -3.41 5.61 19.19
N TYR A 41 -2.51 4.64 19.12
CA TYR A 41 -2.53 3.59 18.11
C TYR A 41 -2.75 2.22 18.74
N VAL A 42 -3.54 1.40 18.05
CA VAL A 42 -3.70 -0.02 18.34
C VAL A 42 -3.28 -0.82 17.11
N PHE A 43 -2.51 -1.89 17.31
CA PHE A 43 -2.26 -2.91 16.29
C PHE A 43 -2.76 -4.25 16.78
N ARG A 44 -3.65 -4.89 16.01
CA ARG A 44 -4.15 -6.23 16.30
C ARG A 44 -3.71 -7.18 15.19
N GLY A 45 -2.84 -8.11 15.56
CA GLY A 45 -2.49 -9.23 14.69
C GLY A 45 -3.52 -10.37 14.78
N GLY A 46 -3.23 -11.48 14.12
CA GLY A 46 -4.08 -12.66 14.12
C GLY A 46 -3.54 -13.76 13.22
N SER A 47 -4.37 -14.76 12.92
CA SER A 47 -4.02 -15.78 11.93
C SER A 47 -4.06 -15.19 10.52
N VAL A 48 -2.97 -15.37 9.77
CA VAL A 48 -2.82 -14.88 8.40
C VAL A 48 -2.34 -16.01 7.49
N GLU A 49 -2.76 -16.00 6.23
CA GLU A 49 -2.18 -16.86 5.20
C GLU A 49 -0.98 -16.15 4.57
N VAL A 50 0.22 -16.64 4.87
CA VAL A 50 1.43 -16.11 4.25
C VAL A 50 1.65 -16.74 2.88
N ARG A 51 1.86 -15.87 1.89
CA ARG A 51 2.11 -16.22 0.50
C ARG A 51 3.44 -15.63 0.04
N THR A 52 4.32 -16.48 -0.46
CA THR A 52 5.68 -16.13 -0.91
C THR A 52 5.77 -15.96 -2.43
N ASP A 53 4.63 -15.95 -3.12
CA ASP A 53 4.45 -15.72 -4.56
C ASP A 53 4.27 -14.22 -4.91
N GLY A 54 4.39 -13.34 -3.91
CA GLY A 54 4.19 -11.91 -4.05
C GLY A 54 2.71 -11.49 -4.01
N THR A 55 1.77 -12.37 -3.67
CA THR A 55 0.39 -11.95 -3.45
C THR A 55 0.23 -11.18 -2.14
N GLU A 56 -0.64 -10.17 -2.17
CA GLU A 56 -0.95 -9.34 -1.01
C GLU A 56 -1.73 -10.12 0.05
N PHE A 57 -1.43 -9.88 1.32
CA PHE A 57 -2.16 -10.43 2.47
C PHE A 57 -2.32 -9.37 3.57
N THR A 58 -3.32 -9.54 4.44
CA THR A 58 -3.48 -8.67 5.61
C THR A 58 -2.48 -9.10 6.69
N LEU A 59 -1.59 -8.20 7.09
CA LEU A 59 -0.63 -8.40 8.17
C LEU A 59 -1.28 -8.28 9.56
N GLY A 60 -2.25 -7.38 9.67
CA GLY A 60 -3.02 -7.11 10.89
C GLY A 60 -3.87 -5.85 10.71
N THR A 61 -4.67 -5.54 11.72
CA THR A 61 -5.51 -4.34 11.72
C THR A 61 -4.84 -3.25 12.55
N TYR A 62 -4.68 -2.09 11.94
CA TYR A 62 -4.25 -0.86 12.59
C TYR A 62 -5.48 0.00 12.90
N THR A 63 -5.52 0.58 14.10
CA THR A 63 -6.54 1.52 14.54
C THR A 63 -5.87 2.79 15.03
N HIS A 64 -6.32 3.94 14.53
CA HIS A 64 -6.03 5.23 15.13
C HIS A 64 -7.21 5.63 16.01
N GLU A 65 -6.96 5.85 17.29
CA GLU A 65 -7.84 6.55 18.21
C GLU A 65 -7.48 8.03 18.12
N ASN A 66 -8.28 8.83 17.39
CA ASN A 66 -8.07 10.26 17.25
C ASN A 66 -9.07 11.04 18.11
N PHE A 67 -8.62 11.50 19.27
CA PHE A 67 -9.44 12.22 20.24
C PHE A 67 -8.83 13.60 20.55
N PRO A 68 -9.65 14.64 20.81
CA PRO A 68 -9.11 15.95 21.14
C PRO A 68 -8.16 15.93 22.34
N ILE A 69 -6.92 16.36 22.11
CA ILE A 69 -5.89 16.53 23.15
C ILE A 69 -5.50 18.00 23.30
N VAL A 70 -4.97 18.36 24.47
CA VAL A 70 -4.32 19.66 24.67
C VAL A 70 -3.12 19.76 23.73
N ALA A 71 -3.01 20.89 23.03
CA ALA A 71 -1.97 21.14 22.04
C ALA A 71 -0.56 20.77 22.55
N MET A 72 0.15 19.99 21.73
CA MET A 72 1.51 19.54 21.99
C MET A 72 2.55 20.44 21.32
N SER A 73 3.77 20.46 21.85
CA SER A 73 4.88 21.20 21.25
C SER A 73 5.38 20.62 19.93
N ALA A 74 5.13 19.33 19.69
CA ALA A 74 5.36 18.66 18.42
C ALA A 74 4.03 18.10 17.91
N GLN A 75 3.59 18.59 16.76
CA GLN A 75 2.40 18.10 16.03
C GLN A 75 2.77 17.00 15.02
N GLN A 76 4.05 16.83 14.72
CA GLN A 76 4.56 15.77 13.86
C GLN A 76 5.60 14.95 14.61
N PHE A 77 5.44 13.63 14.59
CA PHE A 77 6.38 12.70 15.21
C PHE A 77 6.24 11.32 14.58
N ASP A 78 7.19 10.45 14.87
CA ASP A 78 7.21 9.09 14.37
C ASP A 78 6.79 8.13 15.49
N VAL A 79 6.05 7.09 15.14
CA VAL A 79 5.69 5.97 16.00
C VAL A 79 6.19 4.69 15.34
N ASP A 80 7.06 3.94 16.02
CA ASP A 80 7.57 2.70 15.48
C ASP A 80 6.64 1.54 15.87
N LEU A 81 6.36 0.63 14.94
CA LEU A 81 5.64 -0.62 15.11
C LEU A 81 6.61 -1.77 14.88
N VAL A 82 6.61 -2.77 15.76
CA VAL A 82 7.23 -4.07 15.50
C VAL A 82 6.12 -5.11 15.37
N VAL A 83 6.12 -5.86 14.27
CA VAL A 83 5.22 -6.97 14.03
C VAL A 83 6.02 -8.26 14.06
N ARG A 84 5.70 -9.11 15.03
CA ARG A 84 6.20 -10.49 15.10
C ARG A 84 5.31 -11.39 14.26
N VAL A 85 5.93 -12.20 13.41
CA VAL A 85 5.28 -13.23 12.59
C VAL A 85 5.81 -14.60 13.02
N ALA A 86 4.93 -15.44 13.54
CA ALA A 86 5.23 -16.82 13.92
C ALA A 86 4.63 -17.78 12.89
N PHE A 87 5.48 -18.54 12.20
CA PHE A 87 5.11 -19.48 11.16
C PHE A 87 4.78 -20.86 11.74
N GLU A 88 3.99 -21.68 11.02
CA GLU A 88 3.61 -23.03 11.45
C GLU A 88 4.80 -23.99 11.65
N ASP A 89 5.90 -23.76 10.95
CA ASP A 89 7.13 -24.53 11.07
C ASP A 89 7.97 -24.17 12.31
N GLY A 90 7.51 -23.18 13.10
CA GLY A 90 8.19 -22.67 14.28
C GLY A 90 9.19 -21.56 14.01
N THR A 91 9.39 -21.16 12.74
CA THR A 91 10.16 -19.96 12.40
C THR A 91 9.46 -18.72 12.95
N GLU A 92 10.23 -17.77 13.44
CA GLU A 92 9.71 -16.47 13.89
C GLU A 92 10.59 -15.34 13.34
N ALA A 93 9.96 -14.23 12.98
CA ALA A 93 10.65 -13.03 12.54
C ALA A 93 9.91 -11.78 13.00
N ASP A 94 10.68 -10.75 13.35
CA ASP A 94 10.17 -9.43 13.70
C ASP A 94 10.42 -8.47 12.54
N PHE A 95 9.41 -7.68 12.18
CA PHE A 95 9.49 -6.68 11.13
C PHE A 95 9.10 -5.32 11.69
N SER A 96 9.95 -4.32 11.49
CA SER A 96 9.74 -2.97 11.98
C SER A 96 9.24 -2.01 10.89
N PHE A 97 8.31 -1.15 11.28
CA PHE A 97 7.73 -0.12 10.41
C PHE A 97 7.62 1.19 11.17
N ARG A 98 7.87 2.30 10.49
CA ARG A 98 7.73 3.63 11.05
C ARG A 98 6.50 4.31 10.49
N PHE A 99 5.67 4.80 11.39
CA PHE A 99 4.48 5.58 11.08
C PHE A 99 4.80 7.04 11.35
N HIS A 100 4.70 7.89 10.33
CA HIS A 100 4.80 9.33 10.52
C HIS A 100 3.40 9.86 10.86
N HIS A 101 3.24 10.36 12.07
CA HIS A 101 2.02 10.92 12.58
C HIS A 101 2.04 12.45 12.40
N ASN A 102 0.97 13.00 11.85
CA ASN A 102 0.74 14.44 11.76
C ASN A 102 -0.61 14.78 12.39
N GLU A 103 -0.54 15.28 13.62
CA GLU A 103 -1.66 15.85 14.37
C GLU A 103 -2.01 17.19 13.73
N THR A 104 -3.13 17.25 13.02
CA THR A 104 -3.52 18.49 12.35
C THR A 104 -4.10 19.48 13.35
N PRO A 105 -3.85 20.80 13.20
CA PRO A 105 -4.53 21.78 14.04
C PRO A 105 -6.04 21.64 13.90
N ASN A 106 -6.77 21.63 15.02
CA ASN A 106 -8.23 21.52 15.07
C ASN A 106 -8.98 22.78 14.57
N ASP A 107 -8.42 23.48 13.57
CA ASP A 107 -8.91 24.71 12.98
C ASP A 107 -9.32 24.48 11.51
N GLY A 108 -10.63 24.36 11.27
CA GLY A 108 -11.19 24.23 9.91
C GLY A 108 -12.28 23.16 9.79
N PRO A 109 -12.81 22.92 8.57
CA PRO A 109 -13.93 22.00 8.36
C PRO A 109 -13.54 20.50 8.41
N THR A 110 -12.26 20.16 8.27
CA THR A 110 -11.73 18.78 8.27
C THR A 110 -10.38 18.71 8.99
N PRO A 111 -10.36 18.75 10.33
CA PRO A 111 -9.15 18.60 11.14
C PRO A 111 -8.66 17.14 11.21
N ASP A 112 -8.70 16.41 10.09
CA ASP A 112 -8.39 14.97 10.11
C ASP A 112 -6.88 14.75 10.21
N ASP A 113 -6.48 13.94 11.19
CA ASP A 113 -5.09 13.53 11.34
C ASP A 113 -4.65 12.63 10.21
N VAL A 114 -3.38 12.80 9.83
CA VAL A 114 -2.77 12.11 8.71
C VAL A 114 -1.65 11.22 9.22
N VAL A 115 -1.70 9.96 8.79
CA VAL A 115 -0.65 8.99 9.09
C VAL A 115 -0.13 8.40 7.79
N ASP A 116 1.18 8.42 7.60
CA ASP A 116 1.83 7.76 6.47
C ASP A 116 3.05 6.93 6.92
N LEU A 117 3.71 6.30 5.96
CA LEU A 117 4.96 5.58 6.19
C LEU A 117 6.10 6.26 5.41
N PRO A 118 7.18 6.70 6.08
CA PRO A 118 8.38 7.19 5.40
C PRO A 118 9.05 6.12 4.52
N THR A 119 8.98 4.85 4.94
CA THR A 119 9.43 3.69 4.18
C THR A 119 8.39 2.58 4.29
N PHE A 120 8.18 1.87 3.18
CA PHE A 120 7.21 0.77 3.10
C PHE A 120 7.89 -0.60 3.20
N VAL A 121 9.21 -0.64 3.27
CA VAL A 121 9.98 -1.88 3.41
C VAL A 121 10.52 -1.95 4.83
N SER A 122 10.26 -3.06 5.51
CA SER A 122 10.92 -3.36 6.79
C SER A 122 12.41 -3.65 6.52
N PRO A 123 13.32 -3.17 7.39
CA PRO A 123 14.75 -3.43 7.25
C PRO A 123 15.14 -4.89 7.55
N GLU A 124 14.27 -5.64 8.23
CA GLU A 124 14.48 -7.04 8.58
C GLU A 124 14.05 -7.99 7.44
N THR A 125 14.64 -9.19 7.45
CA THR A 125 14.35 -10.25 6.49
C THR A 125 14.08 -11.56 7.21
N VAL A 126 13.42 -12.49 6.51
CA VAL A 126 13.21 -13.87 6.96
C VAL A 126 13.57 -14.83 5.83
N THR A 127 14.15 -15.98 6.19
CA THR A 127 14.38 -17.07 5.24
C THR A 127 13.26 -18.09 5.35
N ILE A 128 12.56 -18.34 4.24
CA ILE A 128 11.49 -19.34 4.13
C ILE A 128 11.90 -20.28 2.98
N ASP A 129 11.99 -21.58 3.25
CA ASP A 129 12.39 -22.60 2.27
C ASP A 129 13.71 -22.28 1.53
N GLY A 130 14.66 -21.65 2.24
CA GLY A 130 15.98 -21.28 1.71
C GLY A 130 16.00 -20.04 0.82
N VAL A 131 14.88 -19.31 0.71
CA VAL A 131 14.80 -18.02 0.02
C VAL A 131 14.61 -16.89 1.02
N GLU A 132 15.39 -15.82 0.87
CA GLU A 132 15.29 -14.63 1.71
C GLU A 132 14.18 -13.69 1.22
N TYR A 133 13.30 -13.31 2.14
CA TYR A 133 12.18 -12.42 1.92
C TYR A 133 12.24 -11.22 2.87
N GLY A 134 11.88 -10.05 2.36
CA GLY A 134 11.53 -8.88 3.17
C GLY A 134 10.02 -8.68 3.19
N VAL A 135 9.53 -7.86 4.12
CA VAL A 135 8.11 -7.46 4.16
C VAL A 135 7.96 -6.05 3.61
N VAL A 136 7.12 -5.93 2.58
CA VAL A 136 6.74 -4.66 1.98
C VAL A 136 5.29 -4.37 2.31
N ILE A 137 5.00 -3.27 2.99
CA ILE A 137 3.64 -2.77 3.14
C ILE A 137 3.18 -2.24 1.78
N SER A 138 2.05 -2.74 1.31
CA SER A 138 1.38 -2.25 0.11
C SER A 138 0.51 -1.03 0.41
N GLY A 139 -0.04 -0.97 1.62
CA GLY A 139 -0.75 0.20 2.15
C GLY A 139 -1.80 -0.17 3.19
N PHE A 140 -2.63 0.81 3.53
CA PHE A 140 -3.79 0.69 4.40
C PHE A 140 -5.04 0.38 3.58
N LYS A 141 -5.72 -0.71 3.86
CA LYS A 141 -6.97 -1.05 3.19
C LYS A 141 -8.17 -0.49 3.95
N GLN A 142 -8.86 0.48 3.35
CA GLN A 142 -10.08 1.11 3.86
C GLN A 142 -11.15 1.12 2.76
N GLY A 143 -12.38 0.72 3.10
CA GLY A 143 -13.49 0.68 2.12
C GLY A 143 -13.19 -0.18 0.89
N GLY A 144 -12.30 -1.17 1.00
CA GLY A 144 -11.85 -2.03 -0.09
C GLY A 144 -10.71 -1.48 -0.95
N GLN A 145 -10.29 -0.23 -0.74
CA GLN A 145 -9.17 0.39 -1.45
C GLN A 145 -7.91 0.38 -0.59
N ILE A 146 -6.75 0.16 -1.23
CA ILE A 146 -5.45 0.24 -0.56
C ILE A 146 -4.85 1.62 -0.82
N VAL A 147 -4.61 2.38 0.24
CA VAL A 147 -4.06 3.74 0.20
C VAL A 147 -2.74 3.82 0.97
N ARG A 148 -1.86 4.75 0.60
CA ARG A 148 -0.56 4.94 1.27
C ARG A 148 -0.61 5.90 2.45
N THR A 149 -1.71 6.63 2.57
CA THR A 149 -1.97 7.60 3.63
C THR A 149 -3.27 7.20 4.32
N PHE A 150 -3.23 7.13 5.63
CA PHE A 150 -4.38 6.87 6.48
C PHE A 150 -4.92 8.19 7.01
N ILE A 151 -6.18 8.48 6.70
CA ILE A 151 -6.88 9.68 7.18
C ILE A 151 -7.73 9.28 8.39
N SER A 152 -7.63 10.05 9.47
CA SER A 152 -8.29 9.78 10.74
C SER A 152 -9.18 10.93 11.18
N PRO A 153 -10.50 10.81 11.07
CA PRO A 153 -11.41 11.84 11.53
C PRO A 153 -11.28 12.12 13.03
N GLU A 154 -11.38 13.39 13.41
CA GLU A 154 -11.43 13.81 14.82
C GLU A 154 -12.59 13.15 15.59
N ASN A 155 -12.42 13.04 16.91
CA ASN A 155 -13.42 12.58 17.87
C ASN A 155 -13.86 11.12 17.71
N GLY A 156 -12.98 10.25 17.25
CA GLY A 156 -13.34 8.87 17.02
C GLY A 156 -12.15 7.94 16.87
N ALA A 157 -12.47 6.70 16.50
CA ALA A 157 -11.47 5.74 16.09
C ALA A 157 -11.87 5.13 14.76
N ASN A 158 -10.92 5.03 13.85
CA ASN A 158 -11.09 4.32 12.59
C ASN A 158 -9.95 3.32 12.39
N SER A 159 -10.17 2.35 11.52
CA SER A 159 -9.23 1.24 11.32
C SER A 159 -8.96 0.98 9.86
N ALA A 160 -7.84 0.34 9.59
CA ALA A 160 -7.46 -0.20 8.30
C ALA A 160 -6.71 -1.51 8.47
N ASP A 161 -6.88 -2.41 7.52
CA ASP A 161 -5.97 -3.55 7.42
C ASP A 161 -4.64 -3.06 6.84
N ILE A 162 -3.53 -3.39 7.50
CA ILE A 162 -2.20 -3.23 6.90
C ILE A 162 -2.02 -4.37 5.93
N VAL A 163 -1.98 -4.05 4.64
CA VAL A 163 -1.75 -5.04 3.57
C VAL A 163 -0.27 -5.10 3.28
N ALA A 164 0.29 -6.30 3.26
CA ALA A 164 1.71 -6.56 3.07
C ALA A 164 1.97 -7.60 1.98
N ILE A 165 3.22 -7.66 1.55
CA ILE A 165 3.75 -8.60 0.56
C ILE A 165 5.06 -9.16 1.11
N PHE A 166 5.23 -10.49 1.08
CA PHE A 166 6.55 -11.10 1.22
C PHE A 166 7.27 -11.02 -0.12
N ALA A 167 8.25 -10.12 -0.18
CA ALA A 167 8.96 -9.76 -1.38
C ALA A 167 10.36 -10.39 -1.38
N ARG A 168 10.80 -10.93 -2.52
CA ARG A 168 12.20 -11.33 -2.66
C ARG A 168 13.09 -10.09 -2.56
N VAL A 169 14.09 -10.17 -1.71
CA VAL A 169 14.96 -9.03 -1.41
C VAL A 169 15.86 -8.65 -2.59
N GLY A 170 16.26 -7.39 -2.64
CA GLY A 170 17.31 -6.89 -3.53
C GLY A 170 16.90 -6.64 -4.98
N ARG A 171 15.61 -6.68 -5.32
CA ARG A 171 15.12 -6.43 -6.68
C ARG A 171 13.76 -5.73 -6.73
N PRO A 172 13.45 -5.00 -7.82
CA PRO A 172 12.07 -4.62 -8.13
C PRO A 172 11.28 -5.86 -8.60
N ASP A 173 9.96 -5.79 -8.46
CA ASP A 173 9.01 -6.76 -9.03
C ASP A 173 7.76 -6.02 -9.48
N VAL A 174 7.82 -5.42 -10.68
CA VAL A 174 6.73 -4.61 -11.22
C VAL A 174 5.76 -5.51 -11.98
N VAL A 175 4.52 -5.57 -11.52
CA VAL A 175 3.48 -6.42 -12.13
C VAL A 175 2.18 -5.69 -12.36
N ILE A 176 1.41 -6.20 -13.32
CA ILE A 176 0.00 -5.82 -13.51
C ILE A 176 -0.83 -6.56 -12.47
N THR A 177 -1.61 -5.82 -11.68
CA THR A 177 -2.49 -6.39 -10.64
C THR A 177 -3.95 -6.35 -11.03
N THR A 178 -4.36 -5.39 -11.86
CA THR A 178 -5.75 -5.19 -12.26
C THR A 178 -5.85 -4.65 -13.67
N VAL A 179 -6.83 -5.15 -14.43
CA VAL A 179 -7.35 -4.48 -15.61
C VAL A 179 -8.85 -4.26 -15.42
N ARG A 180 -9.27 -2.98 -15.40
CA ARG A 180 -10.67 -2.59 -15.39
C ARG A 180 -11.07 -2.21 -16.81
N ASN A 181 -11.69 -3.15 -17.52
CA ASN A 181 -12.01 -3.09 -18.95
C ASN A 181 -13.50 -2.80 -19.27
N ARG A 182 -14.30 -2.45 -18.27
CA ARG A 182 -15.72 -2.10 -18.43
C ARG A 182 -15.99 -0.83 -17.66
N GLY A 183 -15.62 0.29 -18.27
CA GLY A 183 -15.80 1.61 -17.71
C GLY A 183 -17.28 1.97 -17.55
N GLU A 184 -17.56 2.87 -16.63
CA GLU A 184 -18.90 3.42 -16.39
C GLU A 184 -19.19 4.63 -17.28
N VAL A 185 -18.14 5.28 -17.83
CA VAL A 185 -18.29 6.41 -18.75
C VAL A 185 -18.78 5.90 -20.10
N LYS A 186 -20.04 6.18 -20.42
CA LYS A 186 -20.68 5.72 -21.66
C LYS A 186 -19.88 6.12 -22.91
N TYR A 187 -19.82 5.19 -23.87
CA TYR A 187 -19.19 5.30 -25.19
C TYR A 187 -17.67 5.38 -25.18
N THR A 188 -17.06 6.16 -24.28
CA THR A 188 -15.61 6.37 -24.25
C THR A 188 -14.88 5.44 -23.30
N GLN A 189 -15.57 4.95 -22.26
CA GLN A 189 -15.01 4.16 -21.16
C GLN A 189 -13.73 4.80 -20.60
N ALA A 190 -13.74 6.13 -20.48
CA ALA A 190 -12.58 6.93 -20.08
C ALA A 190 -11.99 6.53 -18.70
N ASP A 191 -12.80 5.86 -17.87
CA ASP A 191 -12.48 5.37 -16.52
C ASP A 191 -11.99 3.91 -16.45
N GLU A 192 -11.81 3.26 -17.59
CA GLU A 192 -11.01 2.04 -17.67
C GLU A 192 -9.56 2.33 -17.27
N TYR A 193 -8.93 1.36 -16.62
CA TYR A 193 -7.53 1.49 -16.24
C TYR A 193 -6.84 0.14 -16.10
N VAL A 194 -5.51 0.19 -16.13
CA VAL A 194 -4.64 -0.88 -15.62
C VAL A 194 -3.93 -0.37 -14.37
N GLU A 195 -3.94 -1.18 -13.33
CA GLU A 195 -3.13 -0.96 -12.13
C GLU A 195 -1.86 -1.80 -12.21
N ILE A 196 -0.73 -1.15 -11.95
CA ILE A 196 0.55 -1.83 -11.75
C ILE A 196 1.10 -1.52 -10.36
N VAL A 197 1.84 -2.47 -9.78
CA VAL A 197 2.48 -2.30 -8.47
C VAL A 197 3.91 -2.82 -8.51
N ASN A 198 4.82 -2.17 -7.78
CA ASN A 198 6.13 -2.74 -7.46
C ASN A 198 6.05 -3.54 -6.15
N ARG A 199 6.04 -4.86 -6.26
CA ARG A 199 6.01 -5.82 -5.15
C ARG A 199 7.39 -6.14 -4.60
N GLY A 200 8.44 -5.59 -5.19
CA GLY A 200 9.83 -5.82 -4.78
C GLY A 200 10.26 -4.92 -3.64
N THR A 201 11.45 -5.18 -3.10
CA THR A 201 12.03 -4.39 -1.99
C THR A 201 12.91 -3.23 -2.48
N VAL A 202 13.08 -3.08 -3.80
CA VAL A 202 13.92 -2.04 -4.41
C VAL A 202 13.08 -1.23 -5.41
N ALA A 203 13.38 0.06 -5.53
CA ALA A 203 12.74 0.93 -6.52
C ALA A 203 12.94 0.41 -7.96
N GLY A 204 11.87 0.37 -8.73
CA GLY A 204 11.88 -0.05 -10.14
C GLY A 204 11.80 1.15 -11.07
N ASN A 205 12.83 1.38 -11.88
CA ASN A 205 12.76 2.38 -12.96
C ASN A 205 12.05 1.78 -14.17
N ILE A 206 10.89 2.33 -14.50
CA ILE A 206 10.04 1.88 -15.61
C ILE A 206 10.00 2.89 -16.75
N SER A 207 10.97 3.81 -16.81
CA SER A 207 11.09 4.77 -17.90
C SER A 207 11.19 4.07 -19.25
N GLY A 208 10.35 4.47 -20.21
CA GLY A 208 10.34 3.89 -21.56
C GLY A 208 9.74 2.49 -21.65
N TRP A 209 9.28 1.91 -20.55
CA TRP A 209 8.49 0.68 -20.60
C TRP A 209 7.18 0.94 -21.34
N THR A 210 6.59 -0.10 -21.92
CA THR A 210 5.29 0.00 -22.59
C THR A 210 4.23 -0.86 -21.93
N LEU A 211 2.99 -0.38 -21.96
CA LEU A 211 1.82 -1.09 -21.48
C LEU A 211 0.74 -1.05 -22.55
N GLY A 212 0.24 -2.23 -22.94
CA GLY A 212 -0.80 -2.35 -23.94
C GLY A 212 -1.30 -3.79 -24.07
N ALA A 213 -2.11 -4.03 -25.09
CA ALA A 213 -2.51 -5.36 -25.54
C ALA A 213 -1.89 -5.64 -26.92
N ASP A 214 -2.46 -6.57 -27.69
CA ASP A 214 -1.93 -6.92 -29.02
C ASP A 214 -2.39 -5.98 -30.16
N ASP A 215 -3.09 -4.89 -29.83
CA ASP A 215 -3.58 -3.91 -30.78
C ASP A 215 -2.53 -2.83 -31.11
N VAL A 216 -2.08 -2.81 -32.37
CA VAL A 216 -1.08 -1.87 -32.86
C VAL A 216 -1.51 -0.41 -32.63
N GLY A 217 -0.63 0.37 -32.00
CA GLY A 217 -0.83 1.80 -31.75
C GLY A 217 -1.64 2.12 -30.50
N GLN A 218 -1.88 1.13 -29.62
CA GLN A 218 -2.55 1.32 -28.32
C GLN A 218 -1.62 1.14 -27.12
N ASP A 219 -0.31 1.20 -27.34
CA ASP A 219 0.67 1.14 -26.25
C ASP A 219 0.82 2.50 -25.56
N PHE A 220 0.78 2.50 -24.24
CA PHE A 220 1.24 3.60 -23.40
C PHE A 220 2.73 3.43 -23.12
N THR A 221 3.52 4.48 -23.34
CA THR A 221 4.95 4.50 -22.97
C THR A 221 5.15 5.36 -21.74
N PHE A 222 5.76 4.78 -20.70
CA PHE A 222 6.04 5.51 -19.46
C PHE A 222 7.09 6.61 -19.70
N PRO A 223 6.85 7.86 -19.23
CA PRO A 223 7.76 8.96 -19.48
C PRO A 223 9.12 8.77 -18.76
N PRO A 224 10.17 9.44 -19.22
CA PRO A 224 11.47 9.44 -18.54
C PRO A 224 11.37 9.88 -17.08
N GLY A 225 12.11 9.20 -16.21
CA GLY A 225 12.12 9.47 -14.77
C GLY A 225 11.03 8.76 -13.98
N THR A 226 10.21 7.91 -14.61
CA THR A 226 9.17 7.16 -13.90
C THR A 226 9.80 6.03 -13.07
N VAL A 227 9.70 6.15 -11.75
CA VAL A 227 10.23 5.19 -10.77
C VAL A 227 9.13 4.79 -9.80
N LEU A 228 8.90 3.49 -9.65
CA LEU A 228 8.00 2.93 -8.65
C LEU A 228 8.78 2.47 -7.41
N GLN A 229 8.49 3.11 -6.28
CA GLN A 229 9.00 2.69 -4.98
C GLN A 229 8.39 1.35 -4.56
N PRO A 230 9.02 0.62 -3.61
CA PRO A 230 8.43 -0.57 -3.02
C PRO A 230 7.00 -0.34 -2.52
N GLY A 231 6.10 -1.28 -2.85
CA GLY A 231 4.67 -1.22 -2.55
C GLY A 231 3.91 -0.12 -3.29
N GLN A 232 4.57 0.66 -4.16
CA GLN A 232 3.91 1.75 -4.88
C GLN A 232 3.09 1.17 -6.02
N ARG A 233 1.84 1.63 -6.10
CA ARG A 233 0.93 1.35 -7.21
C ARG A 233 0.60 2.61 -7.98
N ILE A 234 0.37 2.47 -9.28
CA ILE A 234 -0.13 3.52 -10.15
C ILE A 234 -1.20 2.95 -11.08
N ARG A 235 -2.03 3.83 -11.62
CA ARG A 235 -3.04 3.49 -12.62
C ARG A 235 -2.84 4.26 -13.90
N ILE A 236 -3.08 3.58 -15.02
CA ILE A 236 -3.00 4.16 -16.36
C ILE A 236 -4.40 4.09 -16.95
N TYR A 237 -5.05 5.25 -17.09
CA TYR A 237 -6.45 5.35 -17.50
C TYR A 237 -6.63 5.55 -19.00
N THR A 238 -7.74 5.10 -19.57
CA THR A 238 -8.06 5.32 -20.98
C THR A 238 -8.06 6.82 -21.33
N ASN A 239 -8.75 7.66 -20.54
CA ASN A 239 -8.81 9.10 -20.81
C ASN A 239 -9.17 9.98 -19.60
N GLN A 240 -8.80 9.55 -18.39
CA GLN A 240 -8.94 10.34 -17.18
C GLN A 240 -7.57 10.66 -16.58
N ASN A 241 -7.49 11.74 -15.80
CA ASN A 241 -6.29 12.10 -15.07
C ASN A 241 -6.59 12.01 -13.58
N HIS A 242 -5.86 11.15 -12.91
CA HIS A 242 -5.95 10.88 -11.47
C HIS A 242 -4.57 11.06 -10.84
N PRO A 243 -4.19 12.28 -10.43
CA PRO A 243 -2.87 12.56 -9.83
C PRO A 243 -2.57 11.69 -8.61
N GLU A 244 -3.60 11.34 -7.83
CA GLU A 244 -3.52 10.45 -6.67
C GLU A 244 -3.11 9.01 -7.04
N TRP A 245 -3.23 8.62 -8.31
CA TRP A 245 -2.82 7.32 -8.86
C TRP A 245 -1.65 7.44 -9.86
N GLY A 246 -0.92 8.54 -9.84
CA GLY A 246 0.23 8.80 -10.71
C GLY A 246 -0.09 9.63 -11.97
N GLY A 247 -1.36 9.90 -12.26
CA GLY A 247 -1.78 10.83 -13.31
C GLY A 247 -1.57 10.37 -14.75
N PHE A 248 -1.38 9.06 -14.97
CA PHE A 248 -1.12 8.51 -16.30
C PHE A 248 -2.40 8.23 -17.09
N SER A 249 -2.37 8.55 -18.38
CA SER A 249 -3.49 8.39 -19.30
C SER A 249 -3.03 8.08 -20.71
N TYR A 250 -3.76 7.21 -21.42
CA TYR A 250 -3.57 7.01 -22.87
C TYR A 250 -4.00 8.24 -23.68
N GLY A 251 -4.85 9.11 -23.11
CA GLY A 251 -5.42 10.26 -23.82
C GLY A 251 -6.35 9.87 -24.97
N SER A 252 -6.93 8.65 -24.91
CA SER A 252 -7.69 8.07 -26.01
C SER A 252 -9.18 8.43 -25.92
N GLY A 253 -9.75 8.98 -26.99
CA GLY A 253 -11.20 9.22 -27.07
C GLY A 253 -12.07 7.95 -27.17
N ARG A 254 -11.44 6.78 -27.27
CA ARG A 254 -12.09 5.46 -27.41
C ARG A 254 -11.54 4.47 -26.37
N PRO A 255 -12.29 3.44 -25.99
CA PRO A 255 -11.81 2.37 -25.12
C PRO A 255 -10.50 1.76 -25.63
N ILE A 256 -9.59 1.48 -24.71
CA ILE A 256 -8.33 0.78 -25.00
C ILE A 256 -8.49 -0.72 -24.75
N TRP A 257 -9.31 -1.08 -23.74
CA TRP A 257 -9.43 -2.45 -23.25
C TRP A 257 -10.74 -3.07 -23.73
N ASN A 258 -10.69 -4.23 -24.37
CA ASN A 258 -11.84 -4.92 -24.92
C ASN A 258 -12.75 -5.50 -23.82
N ASP A 259 -14.03 -5.14 -23.81
CA ASP A 259 -15.04 -5.66 -22.87
C ASP A 259 -15.18 -7.19 -22.84
N LYS A 260 -14.78 -7.87 -23.92
CA LYS A 260 -14.80 -9.34 -24.04
C LYS A 260 -13.53 -10.00 -23.50
N GLY A 261 -12.46 -9.24 -23.33
CA GLY A 261 -11.17 -9.71 -22.85
C GLY A 261 -10.02 -9.38 -23.79
N ASP A 262 -8.85 -9.17 -23.19
CA ASP A 262 -7.52 -9.07 -23.82
C ASP A 262 -6.46 -9.66 -22.87
N LEU A 263 -5.22 -9.76 -23.37
CA LEU A 263 -4.04 -10.01 -22.58
C LEU A 263 -3.26 -8.69 -22.41
N ALA A 264 -3.47 -8.00 -21.30
CA ALA A 264 -2.67 -6.81 -20.99
C ALA A 264 -1.23 -7.21 -20.71
N ALA A 265 -0.28 -6.40 -21.16
CA ALA A 265 1.11 -6.78 -21.11
C ALA A 265 2.01 -5.56 -20.88
N LEU A 266 2.88 -5.69 -19.88
CA LEU A 266 3.89 -4.70 -19.50
C LEU A 266 5.23 -5.16 -20.06
N ARG A 267 5.91 -4.29 -20.80
CA ARG A 267 7.17 -4.60 -21.48
C ARG A 267 8.28 -3.66 -21.09
N GLY A 268 9.48 -4.20 -20.94
CA GLY A 268 10.70 -3.41 -20.80
C GLY A 268 11.05 -2.66 -22.10
N PRO A 269 12.09 -1.80 -22.07
CA PRO A 269 12.45 -0.92 -23.18
C PRO A 269 12.97 -1.67 -24.42
N ASP A 270 13.41 -2.90 -24.26
CA ASP A 270 13.84 -3.82 -25.32
C ASP A 270 12.71 -4.74 -25.82
N GLY A 271 11.49 -4.56 -25.30
CA GLY A 271 10.32 -5.35 -25.65
C GLY A 271 10.17 -6.64 -24.85
N GLU A 272 11.04 -6.91 -23.88
CA GLU A 272 10.92 -8.05 -22.98
C GLU A 272 9.59 -8.00 -22.20
N VAL A 273 8.88 -9.12 -22.11
CA VAL A 273 7.61 -9.17 -21.36
C VAL A 273 7.93 -9.30 -19.87
N VAL A 274 7.57 -8.28 -19.09
CA VAL A 274 7.79 -8.25 -17.63
C VAL A 274 6.60 -8.84 -16.89
N SER A 275 5.38 -8.48 -17.29
CA SER A 275 4.14 -8.96 -16.67
C SER A 275 3.03 -9.05 -17.70
N THR A 276 2.13 -10.02 -17.53
CA THR A 276 0.88 -10.11 -18.29
C THR A 276 -0.31 -10.27 -17.35
N TYR A 277 -1.49 -9.85 -17.80
CA TYR A 277 -2.75 -10.03 -17.09
C TYR A 277 -3.86 -10.31 -18.09
N GLY A 278 -4.36 -11.55 -18.08
CA GLY A 278 -5.50 -11.96 -18.91
C GLY A 278 -6.83 -11.75 -18.20
N TYR A 279 -7.81 -11.21 -18.90
CA TYR A 279 -9.18 -11.07 -18.41
C TYR A 279 -10.22 -11.36 -19.50
N GLY A 280 -11.41 -11.81 -19.09
CA GLY A 280 -12.48 -12.15 -20.04
C GLY A 280 -12.18 -13.40 -20.89
N SER A 281 -13.13 -13.77 -21.74
CA SER A 281 -13.06 -15.01 -22.53
C SER A 281 -12.16 -14.92 -23.77
N LYS A 282 -11.67 -13.71 -24.08
CA LYS A 282 -10.77 -13.43 -25.19
C LYS A 282 -9.32 -13.17 -24.79
N ALA A 283 -8.99 -13.23 -23.50
CA ALA A 283 -7.60 -13.12 -23.03
C ALA A 283 -6.67 -14.22 -23.52
N LEU A 284 -7.22 -15.23 -24.18
CA LEU A 284 -6.59 -16.51 -24.44
C LEU A 284 -7.07 -17.07 -25.78
N PRO A 285 -6.26 -17.95 -26.35
CA PRO A 285 -6.51 -19.38 -26.21
C PRO A 285 -5.83 -20.00 -24.99
#